data_AF-A0A815DDY7-F1
#
_entry.id   AF-A0A815DDY7-F1
#
_cell.length_a   1.000
_cell.length_b   1.000
_cell.length_c   1.000
_cell.angle_alpha   90.00
_cell.angle_beta   90.00
_cell.angle_gamma   90.00
#
_symmetry.space_group_name_H-M   'P 1'
#
loop_
_entity.id
_entity.type
_entity.pdbx_description
1 polymer ?
#
loop_
_entity_poly.entity_id
_entity_poly.type
_entity_poly.pdbx_seq_one_letter_code
_entity_poly.pdbx_strand_id
1 'polypeptide(L)'
;MILSELSISRLINGNINDLPLKLQILDIHRLQGDVCGKFIARIKLSDGINYYRGFVIDVSNLELLHVNVYAVVSIDRLVALKHSEGKYVLQIIEMHLISQENHCLGIPEACSYMTINTSHSAINKNLSQHTASSCVLEQQNIVPQVIPILQLSISASKETSIEGQVIRKSGICKFSNGTGKFFTFDIADLHSTIRCKGFNQVVDLFFEVIVVGQAYHVVNFVLSRANKQYNNLSHDLEINLTKDSIICSIDIDPYQNVHSKCNLIKIYNVSLNDVGKFVDLLVTIKTITDADLIYLYKKNAYLHKRIITVYDDSGNANIVLWGDFAKTFSGKLNQNILFEDLLVKSFKGELQFATTMVTSVKLQ
;
A
#
# COMPACT_ATOMS: atom_id res chain seq x y z
N MET A 1 -11.24 -14.36 -37.24
CA MET A 1 -10.94 -15.28 -36.11
C MET A 1 -12.10 -15.21 -35.13
N ILE A 2 -12.56 -16.32 -34.53
CA ILE A 2 -13.73 -16.32 -33.63
C ILE A 2 -13.25 -16.08 -32.20
N LEU A 3 -13.68 -14.97 -31.59
CA LEU A 3 -13.48 -14.67 -30.17
C LEU A 3 -14.41 -15.52 -29.31
N SER A 4 -14.07 -15.72 -28.03
CA SER A 4 -14.92 -16.46 -27.09
C SER A 4 -16.11 -15.60 -26.66
N GLU A 5 -17.14 -15.47 -27.50
CA GLU A 5 -18.31 -14.63 -27.23
C GLU A 5 -18.94 -14.87 -25.85
N LEU A 6 -19.40 -13.81 -25.19
CA LEU A 6 -20.00 -13.83 -23.83
C LEU A 6 -19.07 -14.34 -22.72
N SER A 7 -17.78 -14.57 -23.01
CA SER A 7 -16.84 -15.03 -21.99
C SER A 7 -16.55 -13.96 -20.94
N ILE A 8 -16.58 -12.67 -21.31
CA ILE A 8 -16.34 -11.59 -20.33
C ILE A 8 -17.49 -11.51 -19.33
N SER A 9 -18.73 -11.63 -19.79
CA SER A 9 -19.90 -11.65 -18.90
C SER A 9 -19.87 -12.86 -17.96
N ARG A 10 -19.50 -14.05 -18.46
CA ARG A 10 -19.34 -15.27 -17.65
C ARG A 10 -18.23 -15.14 -16.61
N LEU A 11 -17.09 -14.59 -17.02
CA LEU A 11 -15.93 -14.34 -16.17
C LEU A 11 -16.25 -13.36 -15.03
N ILE A 12 -16.97 -12.28 -15.33
CA ILE A 12 -17.44 -11.30 -14.31
C ILE A 12 -18.46 -11.96 -13.38
N ASN A 13 -19.33 -12.83 -13.88
CA ASN A 13 -20.31 -13.55 -13.05
C ASN A 13 -19.70 -14.74 -12.26
N GLY A 14 -18.37 -14.90 -12.26
CA GLY A 14 -17.67 -15.91 -11.46
C GLY A 14 -17.67 -17.33 -12.07
N ASN A 15 -18.08 -17.48 -13.33
CA ASN A 15 -18.04 -18.75 -14.04
C ASN A 15 -16.79 -18.81 -14.92
N ILE A 16 -15.70 -19.39 -14.41
CA ILE A 16 -14.36 -19.42 -15.04
C ILE A 16 -14.08 -20.77 -15.74
N ASN A 17 -15.10 -21.64 -15.90
CA ASN A 17 -14.89 -23.01 -16.39
C ASN A 17 -14.52 -23.11 -17.88
N ASP A 18 -14.58 -22.01 -18.64
CA ASP A 18 -14.47 -22.01 -20.11
C ASP A 18 -13.07 -21.62 -20.64
N LEU A 19 -11.99 -21.86 -19.87
CA LEU A 19 -10.63 -21.66 -20.36
C LEU A 19 -10.28 -22.70 -21.45
N PRO A 20 -9.56 -22.32 -22.53
CA PRO A 20 -8.93 -21.03 -22.76
C PRO A 20 -9.86 -19.97 -23.37
N LEU A 21 -9.72 -18.71 -22.95
CA LEU A 21 -10.48 -17.58 -23.46
C LEU A 21 -9.75 -16.88 -24.60
N LYS A 22 -10.40 -16.74 -25.76
CA LYS A 22 -9.88 -15.97 -26.89
C LYS A 22 -10.45 -14.56 -26.83
N LEU A 23 -9.62 -13.61 -26.42
CA LEU A 23 -9.99 -12.21 -26.25
C LEU A 23 -9.12 -11.30 -27.11
N GLN A 24 -9.66 -10.15 -27.50
CA GLN A 24 -8.91 -9.09 -28.16
C GLN A 24 -8.53 -7.99 -27.16
N ILE A 25 -7.32 -7.47 -27.27
CA ILE A 25 -6.85 -6.32 -26.49
C ILE A 25 -7.25 -5.05 -27.23
N LEU A 26 -8.06 -4.21 -26.59
CA LEU A 26 -8.52 -2.93 -27.16
C LEU A 26 -7.71 -1.72 -26.67
N ASP A 27 -7.09 -1.85 -25.50
CA ASP A 27 -6.28 -0.80 -24.91
C ASP A 27 -5.30 -1.43 -23.93
N ILE A 28 -4.08 -0.92 -23.87
CA ILE A 28 -3.03 -1.38 -22.96
C ILE A 28 -2.20 -0.18 -22.49
N HIS A 29 -2.33 0.13 -21.21
CA HIS A 29 -1.54 1.15 -20.55
C HIS A 29 -0.59 0.49 -19.56
N ARG A 30 0.68 0.36 -19.96
CA ARG A 30 1.74 -0.17 -19.11
C ARG A 30 1.95 0.78 -17.94
N LEU A 31 1.92 0.27 -16.72
CA LEU A 31 2.24 1.07 -15.56
C LEU A 31 3.77 1.03 -15.40
N GLN A 32 4.41 2.20 -15.33
CA GLN A 32 5.86 2.27 -15.19
C GLN A 32 6.27 1.70 -13.82
N GLY A 33 7.03 0.60 -13.87
CA GLY A 33 7.48 -0.15 -12.72
C GLY A 33 7.81 -1.58 -13.14
N ASP A 34 8.88 -1.76 -13.90
CA ASP A 34 9.41 -3.09 -14.19
C ASP A 34 10.13 -3.58 -12.93
N VAL A 35 9.39 -4.28 -12.07
CA VAL A 35 9.89 -4.79 -10.78
C VAL A 35 9.96 -6.30 -10.85
N CYS A 36 11.18 -6.83 -10.83
CA CYS A 36 11.46 -8.25 -10.63
C CYS A 36 10.90 -9.19 -11.74
N GLY A 37 10.75 -8.70 -12.97
CA GLY A 37 10.29 -9.49 -14.13
C GLY A 37 8.77 -9.74 -14.18
N LYS A 38 7.98 -8.98 -13.42
CA LYS A 38 6.51 -9.07 -13.42
C LYS A 38 5.90 -7.86 -14.12
N PHE A 39 5.02 -8.12 -15.08
CA PHE A 39 4.39 -7.10 -15.92
C PHE A 39 3.04 -6.68 -15.32
N ILE A 40 2.89 -5.38 -15.04
CA ILE A 40 1.62 -4.81 -14.59
C ILE A 40 1.11 -3.81 -15.63
N ALA A 41 -0.08 -4.06 -16.15
CA ALA A 41 -0.73 -3.17 -17.10
C ALA A 41 -2.21 -2.99 -16.77
N ARG A 42 -2.71 -1.80 -17.06
CA ARG A 42 -4.15 -1.57 -17.19
C ARG A 42 -4.54 -1.98 -18.60
N ILE A 43 -5.44 -2.95 -18.74
CA ILE A 43 -5.83 -3.51 -20.03
C ILE A 43 -7.34 -3.39 -20.24
N LYS A 44 -7.74 -3.29 -21.50
CA LYS A 44 -9.11 -3.44 -21.96
C LYS A 44 -9.19 -4.67 -22.83
N LEU A 45 -9.88 -5.71 -22.35
CA LEU A 45 -10.07 -6.98 -23.04
C LEU A 45 -11.48 -7.05 -23.62
N SER A 46 -11.65 -7.64 -24.79
CA SER A 46 -12.92 -7.75 -25.51
C SER A 46 -13.16 -9.18 -26.00
N ASP A 47 -14.40 -9.65 -25.86
CA ASP A 47 -14.87 -10.90 -26.47
C ASP A 47 -15.63 -10.67 -27.79
N GLY A 48 -15.64 -9.42 -28.29
CA GLY A 48 -16.33 -8.99 -29.51
C GLY A 48 -17.74 -8.44 -29.28
N ILE A 49 -18.32 -8.70 -28.09
CA ILE A 49 -19.67 -8.24 -27.69
C ILE A 49 -19.58 -7.37 -26.44
N ASN A 50 -18.79 -7.79 -25.47
CA ASN A 50 -18.50 -7.09 -24.24
C ASN A 50 -17.00 -6.75 -24.17
N TYR A 51 -16.68 -5.68 -23.46
CA TYR A 51 -15.34 -5.46 -22.98
C TYR A 51 -15.29 -5.35 -21.46
N TYR A 52 -14.15 -5.73 -20.93
CA TYR A 52 -13.76 -5.57 -19.55
C TYR A 52 -12.53 -4.65 -19.47
N ARG A 53 -12.55 -3.70 -18.53
CA ARG A 53 -11.44 -2.80 -18.25
C ARG A 53 -10.97 -3.03 -16.82
N GLY A 54 -9.71 -3.40 -16.63
CA GLY A 54 -9.16 -3.67 -15.32
C GLY A 54 -7.64 -3.73 -15.31
N PHE A 55 -7.08 -4.09 -14.16
CA PHE A 55 -5.65 -4.35 -14.03
C PHE A 55 -5.36 -5.81 -14.33
N VAL A 56 -4.27 -6.03 -15.05
CA VAL A 56 -3.66 -7.34 -15.23
C VAL A 56 -2.28 -7.35 -14.59
N ILE A 57 -2.09 -8.36 -13.76
CA ILE A 57 -0.80 -8.69 -13.14
C ILE A 57 -0.35 -10.00 -13.74
N ASP A 58 0.77 -9.96 -14.43
CA ASP A 58 1.45 -11.17 -14.88
C ASP A 58 2.54 -11.56 -13.88
N VAL A 59 2.50 -12.83 -13.47
CA VAL A 59 3.45 -13.41 -12.52
C VAL A 59 4.55 -14.19 -13.24
N SER A 60 4.44 -14.44 -14.55
CA SER A 60 5.21 -15.52 -15.17
C SER A 60 5.70 -15.30 -16.61
N ASN A 61 5.09 -14.43 -17.45
CA ASN A 61 5.28 -14.52 -18.91
C ASN A 61 5.74 -13.20 -19.60
N LEU A 62 7.04 -13.11 -19.88
CA LEU A 62 7.66 -12.02 -20.67
C LEU A 62 7.03 -11.77 -22.07
N GLU A 63 6.15 -12.65 -22.56
CA GLU A 63 5.44 -12.47 -23.84
C GLU A 63 4.54 -11.22 -23.86
N LEU A 64 4.02 -10.77 -22.72
CA LEU A 64 3.21 -9.54 -22.61
C LEU A 64 3.99 -8.26 -22.94
N LEU A 65 5.33 -8.27 -22.91
CA LEU A 65 6.15 -7.12 -23.32
C LEU A 65 5.96 -6.73 -24.80
N HIS A 66 5.51 -7.65 -25.64
CA HIS A 66 5.39 -7.44 -27.10
C HIS A 66 3.95 -7.40 -27.59
N VAL A 67 2.98 -7.42 -26.69
CA VAL A 67 1.56 -7.40 -27.06
C VAL A 67 1.10 -5.96 -27.30
N ASN A 68 0.52 -5.73 -28.48
CA ASN A 68 0.03 -4.44 -28.93
C ASN A 68 -1.50 -4.33 -28.82
N VAL A 69 -2.01 -3.12 -28.97
CA VAL A 69 -3.45 -2.88 -29.18
C VAL A 69 -3.91 -3.67 -30.43
N TYR A 70 -5.11 -4.22 -30.37
CA TYR A 70 -5.75 -5.13 -31.33
C TYR A 70 -5.16 -6.54 -31.45
N ALA A 71 -4.19 -6.90 -30.60
CA ALA A 71 -3.76 -8.29 -30.48
C ALA A 71 -4.89 -9.20 -29.99
N VAL A 72 -5.01 -10.38 -30.61
CA VAL A 72 -5.89 -11.46 -30.15
C VAL A 72 -5.06 -12.46 -29.36
N VAL A 73 -5.47 -12.70 -28.13
CA VAL A 73 -4.74 -13.50 -27.14
C VAL A 73 -5.59 -14.68 -26.64
N SER A 74 -4.94 -15.81 -26.41
CA SER A 74 -5.50 -16.96 -25.68
C SER A 74 -5.11 -16.81 -24.23
N ILE A 75 -6.08 -16.80 -23.32
CA ILE A 75 -5.85 -16.84 -21.89
C ILE A 75 -6.15 -18.25 -21.41
N ASP A 76 -5.11 -18.97 -21.05
CA ASP A 76 -5.21 -20.38 -20.67
C ASP A 76 -5.37 -20.54 -19.16
N ARG A 77 -4.86 -19.58 -18.39
CA ARG A 77 -5.02 -19.53 -16.93
C ARG A 77 -5.14 -18.11 -16.43
N LEU A 78 -6.20 -17.85 -15.67
CA LEU A 78 -6.44 -16.57 -15.01
C LEU A 78 -7.08 -16.78 -13.64
N VAL A 79 -6.92 -15.78 -12.78
CA VAL A 79 -7.64 -15.66 -11.51
C VAL A 79 -8.35 -14.31 -11.52
N ALA A 80 -9.68 -14.33 -11.41
CA ALA A 80 -10.47 -13.12 -11.27
C ALA A 80 -10.63 -12.78 -9.78
N LEU A 81 -9.98 -11.71 -9.34
CA LEU A 81 -10.09 -11.18 -7.97
C LEU A 81 -11.20 -10.14 -7.95
N LYS A 82 -12.22 -10.31 -7.10
CA LYS A 82 -13.28 -9.32 -6.97
C LYS A 82 -12.78 -8.09 -6.21
N HIS A 83 -12.97 -6.91 -6.77
CA HIS A 83 -12.69 -5.59 -6.17
C HIS A 83 -13.98 -4.98 -5.59
N SER A 84 -13.87 -3.89 -4.83
CA SER A 84 -15.02 -3.11 -4.36
C SER A 84 -15.89 -2.63 -5.55
N GLU A 85 -17.20 -2.52 -5.32
CA GLU A 85 -18.24 -2.13 -6.30
C GLU A 85 -18.54 -3.13 -7.44
N GLY A 86 -18.15 -4.41 -7.30
CA GLY A 86 -18.44 -5.42 -8.33
C GLY A 86 -17.53 -5.35 -9.57
N LYS A 87 -16.47 -4.52 -9.50
CA LYS A 87 -15.34 -4.56 -10.44
C LYS A 87 -14.47 -5.77 -10.10
N TYR A 88 -13.74 -6.28 -11.08
CA TYR A 88 -12.78 -7.37 -10.86
C TYR A 88 -11.36 -6.82 -11.08
N VAL A 89 -10.35 -7.62 -10.72
CA VAL A 89 -8.94 -7.47 -11.10
C VAL A 89 -8.54 -8.83 -11.64
N LEU A 90 -8.05 -8.91 -12.86
CA LEU A 90 -7.75 -10.19 -13.49
C LEU A 90 -6.26 -10.44 -13.37
N GLN A 91 -5.86 -11.39 -12.54
CA GLN A 91 -4.50 -11.89 -12.53
C GLN A 91 -4.37 -12.93 -13.63
N ILE A 92 -3.72 -12.56 -14.73
CA ILE A 92 -3.48 -13.47 -15.85
C ILE A 92 -2.19 -14.23 -15.55
N ILE A 93 -2.29 -15.55 -15.49
CA ILE A 93 -1.18 -16.42 -15.12
C ILE A 93 -0.51 -16.99 -16.37
N GLU A 94 -1.30 -17.40 -17.37
CA GLU A 94 -0.83 -17.96 -18.64
C GLU A 94 -1.64 -17.36 -19.81
N MET A 95 -0.93 -16.77 -20.76
CA MET A 95 -1.48 -16.17 -21.98
C MET A 95 -0.51 -16.35 -23.14
N HIS A 96 -1.05 -16.53 -24.35
CA HIS A 96 -0.28 -16.56 -25.59
C HIS A 96 -0.91 -15.68 -26.68
N LEU A 97 -0.08 -15.04 -27.50
CA LEU A 97 -0.52 -14.28 -28.68
C LEU A 97 -0.99 -15.25 -29.77
N ILE A 98 -2.23 -15.07 -30.26
CA ILE A 98 -2.78 -15.84 -31.37
C ILE A 98 -2.55 -15.11 -32.70
N SER A 99 -2.88 -13.81 -32.75
CA SER A 99 -2.74 -13.00 -33.96
C SER A 99 -2.73 -11.50 -33.65
N GLN A 100 -2.32 -10.69 -34.61
CA GLN A 100 -2.35 -9.23 -34.54
C GLN A 100 -3.35 -8.71 -35.57
N GLU A 101 -4.40 -8.03 -35.10
CA GLU A 101 -5.38 -7.37 -35.96
C GLU A 101 -5.08 -5.87 -36.09
N ASN A 102 -5.72 -5.23 -37.07
CA ASN A 102 -5.58 -3.79 -37.31
C ASN A 102 -6.81 -2.98 -36.87
N HIS A 103 -7.86 -3.66 -36.38
CA HIS A 103 -9.12 -3.04 -36.00
C HIS A 103 -9.79 -3.83 -34.87
N CYS A 104 -10.77 -3.20 -34.21
CA CYS A 104 -11.61 -3.86 -33.22
C CYS A 104 -12.48 -4.94 -33.89
N LEU A 105 -12.43 -6.16 -33.37
CA LEU A 105 -13.32 -7.24 -33.77
C LEU A 105 -14.64 -7.10 -33.00
N GLY A 106 -15.74 -7.06 -33.74
CA GLY A 106 -17.08 -6.87 -33.17
C GLY A 106 -17.34 -5.43 -32.70
N ILE A 107 -18.44 -5.25 -31.97
CA ILE A 107 -18.88 -3.95 -31.43
C ILE A 107 -19.02 -4.12 -29.92
N PRO A 108 -17.90 -4.09 -29.19
CA PRO A 108 -17.91 -4.41 -27.77
C PRO A 108 -18.47 -3.27 -26.92
N GLU A 109 -19.47 -3.57 -26.11
CA GLU A 109 -20.05 -2.66 -25.13
C GLU A 109 -19.47 -2.90 -23.74
N ALA A 110 -19.58 -1.91 -22.85
CA ALA A 110 -19.10 -2.06 -21.48
C ALA A 110 -19.96 -3.10 -20.74
N CYS A 111 -19.33 -4.13 -20.17
CA CYS A 111 -20.09 -5.13 -19.41
C CYS A 111 -20.62 -4.50 -18.10
N SER A 112 -21.94 -4.27 -18.01
CA SER A 112 -22.62 -3.81 -16.80
C SER A 112 -22.85 -4.96 -15.83
N TYR A 113 -22.64 -4.74 -14.54
CA TYR A 113 -22.99 -5.69 -13.48
C TYR A 113 -24.50 -5.98 -13.54
N MET A 114 -24.90 -7.25 -13.65
CA MET A 114 -26.30 -7.61 -13.40
C MET A 114 -26.46 -7.90 -11.91
N THR A 115 -27.20 -7.05 -11.20
CA THR A 115 -27.79 -7.40 -9.91
C THR A 115 -28.76 -8.53 -10.17
N ILE A 116 -28.46 -9.74 -9.68
CA ILE A 116 -29.40 -10.86 -9.75
C ILE A 116 -30.55 -10.54 -8.79
N ASN A 117 -31.61 -9.91 -9.31
CA ASN A 117 -32.91 -9.93 -8.68
C ASN A 117 -33.50 -11.32 -8.95
N THR A 118 -33.59 -12.12 -7.90
CA THR A 118 -34.35 -13.37 -7.87
C THR A 118 -35.82 -13.08 -8.17
N SER A 119 -36.25 -13.34 -9.40
CA SER A 119 -37.66 -13.56 -9.72
C SER A 119 -37.84 -15.00 -10.18
N HIS A 120 -38.22 -15.86 -9.24
CA HIS A 120 -38.74 -17.19 -9.53
C HIS A 120 -40.04 -17.05 -10.34
N SER A 121 -39.98 -17.31 -11.64
CA SER A 121 -41.14 -17.77 -12.41
C SER A 121 -41.11 -19.29 -12.48
N ALA A 122 -42.14 -19.90 -11.90
CA ALA A 122 -42.36 -21.33 -11.78
C ALA A 122 -42.29 -22.09 -13.11
N ILE A 123 -41.69 -23.28 -13.10
CA ILE A 123 -42.16 -24.49 -13.80
C ILE A 123 -41.69 -25.71 -12.99
N ASN A 124 -42.67 -26.51 -12.57
CA ASN A 124 -42.52 -27.83 -11.94
C ASN A 124 -42.01 -28.87 -12.93
N LYS A 125 -41.17 -29.80 -12.46
CA LYS A 125 -41.33 -31.26 -12.68
C LYS A 125 -40.41 -32.07 -11.74
N ASN A 126 -41.05 -32.93 -10.94
CA ASN A 126 -40.46 -33.91 -10.02
C ASN A 126 -39.76 -35.06 -10.77
N LEU A 127 -38.69 -35.65 -10.18
CA LEU A 127 -38.58 -37.10 -9.93
C LEU A 127 -37.43 -37.47 -8.96
N SER A 128 -37.81 -38.10 -7.83
CA SER A 128 -37.19 -39.18 -7.03
C SER A 128 -35.67 -39.27 -6.75
N GLN A 129 -35.35 -39.08 -5.46
CA GLN A 129 -34.49 -39.86 -4.54
C GLN A 129 -33.51 -40.90 -5.10
N HIS A 130 -32.21 -40.76 -4.75
CA HIS A 130 -31.38 -41.83 -4.17
C HIS A 130 -30.19 -41.24 -3.37
N THR A 131 -29.88 -41.92 -2.27
CA THR A 131 -28.95 -41.58 -1.19
C THR A 131 -27.48 -41.95 -1.45
N ALA A 132 -26.61 -41.18 -0.78
CA ALA A 132 -25.27 -41.49 -0.27
C ALA A 132 -24.01 -41.31 -1.17
N SER A 133 -23.36 -40.18 -0.89
CA SER A 133 -21.93 -40.02 -0.56
C SER A 133 -20.86 -40.24 -1.64
N SER A 134 -20.29 -39.13 -2.12
CA SER A 134 -18.85 -38.99 -2.39
C SER A 134 -18.45 -37.50 -2.41
N CYS A 135 -17.72 -37.12 -1.36
CA CYS A 135 -16.72 -36.06 -1.24
C CYS A 135 -16.54 -35.09 -2.44
N VAL A 136 -16.93 -33.83 -2.26
CA VAL A 136 -16.27 -32.68 -2.91
C VAL A 136 -16.01 -31.65 -1.82
N LEU A 137 -14.73 -31.44 -1.52
CA LEU A 137 -14.26 -30.33 -0.71
C LEU A 137 -14.55 -29.03 -1.47
N GLU A 138 -15.67 -28.39 -1.17
CA GLU A 138 -15.87 -26.97 -1.48
C GLU A 138 -14.85 -26.18 -0.64
N GLN A 139 -13.72 -25.83 -1.25
CA GLN A 139 -12.86 -24.78 -0.72
C GLN A 139 -13.61 -23.46 -0.87
N GLN A 140 -14.18 -23.00 0.24
CA GLN A 140 -14.80 -21.70 0.38
C GLN A 140 -13.76 -20.62 0.02
N ASN A 141 -13.98 -19.94 -1.11
CA ASN A 141 -13.27 -18.73 -1.51
C ASN A 141 -13.66 -17.58 -0.56
N ILE A 142 -12.92 -17.39 0.52
CA ILE A 142 -13.11 -16.30 1.47
C ILE A 142 -12.35 -15.07 0.96
N VAL A 143 -13.08 -14.08 0.44
CA VAL A 143 -12.52 -12.74 0.18
C VAL A 143 -12.29 -12.06 1.53
N PRO A 144 -11.06 -11.60 1.84
CA PRO A 144 -10.78 -11.03 3.14
C PRO A 144 -11.52 -9.71 3.32
N GLN A 145 -12.43 -9.65 4.30
CA GLN A 145 -13.22 -8.46 4.61
C GLN A 145 -12.30 -7.26 4.86
N VAL A 146 -12.61 -6.11 4.24
CA VAL A 146 -11.91 -4.85 4.56
C VAL A 146 -12.33 -4.43 5.95
N ILE A 147 -11.38 -4.38 6.87
CA ILE A 147 -11.60 -4.01 8.26
C ILE A 147 -10.95 -2.66 8.52
N PRO A 148 -11.65 -1.71 9.16
CA PRO A 148 -11.03 -0.48 9.64
C PRO A 148 -9.77 -0.76 10.45
N ILE A 149 -8.72 0.03 10.25
CA ILE A 149 -7.43 -0.16 10.92
C ILE A 149 -7.61 -0.23 12.44
N LEU A 150 -8.53 0.57 13.00
CA LEU A 150 -8.85 0.59 14.43
C LEU A 150 -9.36 -0.76 14.97
N GLN A 151 -9.99 -1.58 14.13
CA GLN A 151 -10.63 -2.85 14.51
C GLN A 151 -9.74 -4.07 14.29
N LEU A 152 -8.49 -3.87 13.88
CA LEU A 152 -7.55 -4.98 13.65
C LEU A 152 -7.26 -5.74 14.94
N SER A 153 -7.26 -7.07 14.83
CA SER A 153 -6.89 -7.96 15.93
C SER A 153 -6.00 -9.11 15.43
N ILE A 154 -5.04 -9.53 16.25
CA ILE A 154 -4.04 -10.55 15.88
C ILE A 154 -4.73 -11.86 15.48
N SER A 155 -5.79 -12.24 16.21
CA SER A 155 -6.54 -13.49 16.04
C SER A 155 -7.27 -13.59 14.69
N ALA A 156 -7.56 -12.47 14.03
CA ALA A 156 -8.30 -12.40 12.77
C ALA A 156 -7.40 -12.10 11.54
N SER A 157 -6.07 -12.11 11.70
CA SER A 157 -5.13 -11.60 10.67
C SER A 157 -5.16 -12.35 9.32
N LYS A 158 -5.63 -13.60 9.26
CA LYS A 158 -5.52 -14.44 8.06
C LYS A 158 -6.57 -14.18 6.98
N GLU A 159 -7.69 -13.55 7.33
CA GLU A 159 -8.82 -13.26 6.43
C GLU A 159 -9.18 -11.77 6.41
N THR A 160 -8.22 -10.89 6.73
CA THR A 160 -8.47 -9.46 6.88
C THR A 160 -7.66 -8.65 5.88
N SER A 161 -8.31 -7.61 5.37
CA SER A 161 -7.71 -6.63 4.47
C SER A 161 -7.86 -5.23 5.05
N ILE A 162 -6.98 -4.32 4.65
CA ILE A 162 -7.08 -2.90 5.01
C ILE A 162 -6.95 -2.02 3.78
N GLU A 163 -7.56 -0.85 3.87
CA GLU A 163 -7.39 0.24 2.90
C GLU A 163 -6.92 1.49 3.64
N GLY A 164 -6.00 2.23 3.03
CA GLY A 164 -5.58 3.50 3.59
C GLY A 164 -4.54 4.25 2.77
N GLN A 165 -4.32 5.51 3.13
CA GLN A 165 -3.35 6.39 2.51
C GLN A 165 -2.01 6.28 3.23
N VAL A 166 -0.92 6.20 2.48
CA VAL A 166 0.44 6.22 3.03
C VAL A 166 0.78 7.64 3.42
N ILE A 167 0.89 7.90 4.72
CA ILE A 167 1.20 9.23 5.24
C ILE A 167 2.70 9.44 5.46
N ARG A 168 3.45 8.35 5.67
CA ARG A 168 4.90 8.38 5.96
C ARG A 168 5.58 7.15 5.39
N LYS A 169 6.83 7.29 4.94
CA LYS A 169 7.69 6.19 4.47
C LYS A 169 9.12 6.45 4.92
N SER A 170 9.79 5.44 5.46
CA SER A 170 11.20 5.50 5.82
C SER A 170 12.09 5.21 4.61
N GLY A 171 13.35 5.63 4.67
CA GLY A 171 14.40 5.05 3.82
C GLY A 171 14.67 3.58 4.14
N ILE A 172 15.47 2.92 3.30
CA ILE A 172 15.94 1.56 3.54
C ILE A 172 16.99 1.58 4.65
N CYS A 173 16.70 0.92 5.76
CA CYS A 173 17.63 0.71 6.86
C CYS A 173 18.30 -0.66 6.74
N LYS A 174 19.58 -0.75 7.10
CA LYS A 174 20.30 -2.03 7.25
C LYS A 174 20.41 -2.42 8.71
N PHE A 175 20.37 -3.71 9.01
CA PHE A 175 20.59 -4.19 10.37
C PHE A 175 22.04 -3.93 10.82
N SER A 176 22.24 -3.72 12.12
CA SER A 176 23.56 -3.41 12.71
C SER A 176 24.58 -4.53 12.56
N ASN A 177 24.12 -5.77 12.45
CA ASN A 177 24.93 -6.96 12.18
C ASN A 177 25.26 -7.14 10.68
N GLY A 178 24.78 -6.24 9.80
CA GLY A 178 24.99 -6.29 8.37
C GLY A 178 24.14 -7.33 7.61
N THR A 179 23.38 -8.18 8.30
CA THR A 179 22.60 -9.26 7.69
C THR A 179 21.16 -8.84 7.50
N GLY A 180 20.92 -8.05 6.46
CA GLY A 180 19.58 -7.74 5.98
C GLY A 180 19.22 -6.26 5.98
N LYS A 181 18.01 -5.97 5.49
CA LYS A 181 17.47 -4.63 5.32
C LYS A 181 15.99 -4.59 5.65
N PHE A 182 15.49 -3.42 5.99
CA PHE A 182 14.07 -3.20 6.19
C PHE A 182 13.68 -1.77 5.82
N PHE A 183 12.39 -1.58 5.56
CA PHE A 183 11.78 -0.26 5.49
C PHE A 183 10.44 -0.31 6.22
N THR A 184 9.96 0.85 6.63
CA THR A 184 8.66 0.99 7.28
C THR A 184 7.87 2.10 6.62
N PHE A 185 6.56 1.98 6.60
CA PHE A 185 5.67 3.05 6.20
C PHE A 185 4.43 3.06 7.08
N ASP A 186 3.82 4.22 7.25
CA ASP A 186 2.62 4.39 8.05
C ASP A 186 1.44 4.60 7.09
N ILE A 187 0.44 3.73 7.20
CA ILE A 187 -0.80 3.77 6.42
C ILE A 187 -1.94 4.18 7.34
N ALA A 188 -2.81 5.06 6.85
CA ALA A 188 -3.86 5.67 7.65
C ALA A 188 -5.21 5.57 6.94
N ASP A 189 -6.24 5.24 7.71
CA ASP A 189 -7.66 5.30 7.33
C ASP A 189 -8.36 6.42 8.10
N LEU A 190 -9.66 6.62 7.89
CA LEU A 190 -10.43 7.69 8.56
C LEU A 190 -10.35 7.67 10.10
N HIS A 191 -9.99 6.54 10.71
CA HIS A 191 -10.09 6.32 12.15
C HIS A 191 -8.72 6.22 12.85
N SER A 192 -7.75 5.57 12.21
CA SER A 192 -6.49 5.15 12.81
C SER A 192 -5.33 5.10 11.81
N THR A 193 -4.12 5.07 12.35
CA THR A 193 -2.88 4.92 11.60
C THR A 193 -2.12 3.72 12.13
N ILE A 194 -1.63 2.86 11.23
CA ILE A 194 -0.83 1.69 11.58
C ILE A 194 0.48 1.67 10.80
N ARG A 195 1.52 1.16 11.45
CA ARG A 195 2.84 0.99 10.84
C ARG A 195 2.97 -0.36 10.17
N CYS A 196 3.41 -0.34 8.92
CA CYS A 196 3.79 -1.49 8.12
C CYS A 196 5.31 -1.65 8.05
N LYS A 197 5.81 -2.88 8.11
CA LYS A 197 7.23 -3.25 8.08
C LYS A 197 7.49 -4.25 6.96
N GLY A 198 8.45 -3.95 6.09
CA GLY A 198 8.97 -4.87 5.09
C GLY A 198 10.41 -5.24 5.38
N PHE A 199 10.74 -6.53 5.36
CA PHE A 199 12.09 -7.05 5.63
C PHE A 199 12.69 -7.77 4.43
N ASN A 200 14.00 -7.61 4.23
CA ASN A 200 14.82 -8.32 3.24
C ASN A 200 14.21 -8.26 1.83
N GLN A 201 13.81 -9.40 1.26
CA GLN A 201 13.21 -9.50 -0.08
C GLN A 201 11.91 -8.67 -0.21
N VAL A 202 11.17 -8.49 0.87
CA VAL A 202 9.94 -7.67 0.89
C VAL A 202 10.27 -6.19 0.66
N VAL A 203 11.48 -5.74 1.00
CA VAL A 203 11.96 -4.39 0.65
C VAL A 203 12.07 -4.27 -0.87
N ASP A 204 12.66 -5.26 -1.53
CA ASP A 204 12.82 -5.25 -2.99
C ASP A 204 11.47 -5.27 -3.73
N LEU A 205 10.47 -5.92 -3.14
CA LEU A 205 9.12 -6.01 -3.72
C LEU A 205 8.33 -4.71 -3.59
N PHE A 206 8.34 -4.08 -2.41
CA PHE A 206 7.37 -3.02 -2.10
C PHE A 206 7.97 -1.64 -1.92
N PHE A 207 9.29 -1.50 -1.79
CA PHE A 207 9.88 -0.19 -1.53
C PHE A 207 9.55 0.80 -2.66
N GLU A 208 9.74 0.44 -3.92
CA GLU A 208 9.42 1.35 -5.05
C GLU A 208 7.92 1.51 -5.27
N VAL A 209 7.11 0.52 -4.89
CA VAL A 209 5.64 0.54 -5.05
C VAL A 209 4.97 1.53 -4.10
N ILE A 210 5.47 1.65 -2.87
CA ILE A 210 4.88 2.48 -1.82
C ILE A 210 5.30 3.94 -1.98
N VAL A 211 4.34 4.82 -2.23
CA VAL A 211 4.53 6.26 -2.43
C VAL A 211 3.72 7.03 -1.39
N VAL A 212 4.35 7.99 -0.73
CA VAL A 212 3.68 8.86 0.24
C VAL A 212 2.61 9.71 -0.47
N GLY A 213 1.44 9.80 0.14
CA GLY A 213 0.25 10.48 -0.41
C GLY A 213 -0.64 9.57 -1.25
N GLN A 214 -0.18 8.39 -1.66
CA GLN A 214 -0.99 7.42 -2.38
C GLN A 214 -1.69 6.44 -1.46
N ALA A 215 -2.80 5.90 -1.94
CA ALA A 215 -3.63 4.97 -1.21
C ALA A 215 -3.49 3.54 -1.72
N TYR A 216 -3.63 2.60 -0.79
CA TYR A 216 -3.42 1.18 -1.07
C TYR A 216 -4.43 0.30 -0.33
N HIS A 217 -4.82 -0.78 -1.00
CA HIS A 217 -5.43 -1.97 -0.43
C HIS A 217 -4.33 -2.98 -0.12
N VAL A 218 -4.27 -3.46 1.12
CA VAL A 218 -3.23 -4.37 1.61
C VAL A 218 -3.88 -5.64 2.15
N VAL A 219 -3.42 -6.79 1.66
CA VAL A 219 -3.89 -8.13 2.08
C VAL A 219 -2.73 -9.09 2.33
N ASN A 220 -3.03 -10.22 2.97
CA ASN A 220 -2.07 -11.30 3.29
C ASN A 220 -0.86 -10.81 4.09
N PHE A 221 -1.13 -10.07 5.17
CA PHE A 221 -0.10 -9.55 6.06
C PHE A 221 -0.19 -10.20 7.45
N VAL A 222 0.86 -10.04 8.26
CA VAL A 222 0.94 -10.62 9.61
C VAL A 222 0.94 -9.51 10.65
N LEU A 223 0.00 -9.55 11.59
CA LEU A 223 -0.05 -8.60 12.71
C LEU A 223 0.90 -9.01 13.84
N SER A 224 1.63 -8.04 14.38
CA SER A 224 2.41 -8.18 15.62
C SER A 224 2.09 -7.04 16.58
N ARG A 225 2.44 -7.20 17.87
CA ARG A 225 2.38 -6.08 18.82
C ARG A 225 3.38 -4.99 18.41
N ALA A 226 2.94 -3.74 18.53
CA ALA A 226 3.76 -2.59 18.24
C ALA A 226 4.91 -2.48 19.24
N ASN A 227 6.13 -2.35 18.72
CA ASN A 227 7.26 -2.02 19.58
C ASN A 227 7.27 -0.51 19.85
N LYS A 228 6.66 -0.09 20.95
CA LYS A 228 6.51 1.33 21.34
C LYS A 228 7.84 2.06 21.61
N GLN A 229 8.97 1.36 21.66
CA GLN A 229 10.30 2.00 21.70
C GLN A 229 10.69 2.60 20.35
N TYR A 230 10.14 2.09 19.24
CA TYR A 230 10.46 2.49 17.87
C TYR A 230 9.24 2.94 17.06
N ASN A 231 8.03 2.72 17.58
CA ASN A 231 6.77 3.08 16.95
C ASN A 231 5.88 3.87 17.92
N ASN A 232 5.68 5.14 17.59
CA ASN A 232 4.96 6.09 18.43
C ASN A 232 3.48 6.23 18.03
N LEU A 233 3.05 5.53 16.98
CA LEU A 233 1.66 5.54 16.59
C LEU A 233 0.80 5.05 17.77
N SER A 234 -0.40 5.61 17.87
CA SER A 234 -1.36 5.25 18.92
C SER A 234 -1.73 3.77 18.86
N HIS A 235 -1.80 3.20 17.66
CA HIS A 235 -2.19 1.81 17.44
C HIS A 235 -1.24 0.79 18.11
N ASP A 236 -1.80 -0.21 18.80
CA ASP A 236 -1.05 -1.19 19.59
C ASP A 236 -0.49 -2.36 18.76
N LEU A 237 -0.88 -2.44 17.49
CA LEU A 237 -0.39 -3.43 16.54
C LEU A 237 0.42 -2.79 15.42
N GLU A 238 1.21 -3.62 14.76
CA GLU A 238 1.96 -3.33 13.56
C GLU A 238 1.72 -4.43 12.52
N ILE A 239 1.85 -4.05 11.25
CA ILE A 239 1.76 -4.95 10.12
C ILE A 239 3.19 -5.37 9.71
N ASN A 240 3.41 -6.67 9.59
CA ASN A 240 4.60 -7.24 8.96
C ASN A 240 4.19 -7.77 7.59
N LEU A 241 4.76 -7.17 6.56
CA LEU A 241 4.58 -7.61 5.19
C LEU A 241 5.40 -8.88 4.97
N THR A 242 4.83 -9.78 4.20
CA THR A 242 5.42 -11.05 3.78
C THR A 242 5.60 -11.06 2.27
N LYS A 243 6.28 -12.08 1.76
CA LYS A 243 6.40 -12.31 0.30
C LYS A 243 5.05 -12.58 -0.38
N ASP A 244 4.06 -13.03 0.40
CA ASP A 244 2.72 -13.38 -0.07
C ASP A 244 1.73 -12.22 0.13
N SER A 245 2.19 -11.11 0.74
CA SER A 245 1.41 -9.88 0.86
C SER A 245 1.12 -9.32 -0.53
N ILE A 246 -0.08 -8.76 -0.69
CA ILE A 246 -0.48 -8.11 -1.93
C ILE A 246 -0.83 -6.67 -1.58
N ILE A 247 -0.26 -5.73 -2.33
CA ILE A 247 -0.46 -4.30 -2.18
C ILE A 247 -0.92 -3.74 -3.51
N CYS A 248 -2.14 -3.23 -3.56
CA CYS A 248 -2.75 -2.65 -4.75
C CYS A 248 -2.99 -1.17 -4.53
N SER A 249 -2.53 -0.31 -5.43
CA SER A 249 -2.89 1.12 -5.36
C SER A 249 -4.36 1.29 -5.69
N ILE A 250 -5.04 2.13 -4.91
CA ILE A 250 -6.46 2.47 -5.08
C ILE A 250 -6.62 3.98 -5.24
N ASP A 251 -7.64 4.39 -5.97
CA ASP A 251 -8.05 5.78 -6.04
C ASP A 251 -8.93 6.08 -4.82
N ILE A 252 -8.54 7.06 -3.99
CA ILE A 252 -9.38 7.58 -2.91
C ILE A 252 -9.93 8.94 -3.34
N ASP A 253 -11.19 9.19 -3.01
CA ASP A 253 -11.84 10.49 -3.20
C ASP A 253 -11.06 11.58 -2.43
N PRO A 254 -10.58 12.67 -3.07
CA PRO A 254 -9.77 13.70 -2.41
C PRO A 254 -10.40 14.34 -1.17
N TYR A 255 -11.70 14.15 -0.94
CA TYR A 255 -12.42 14.60 0.25
C TYR A 255 -12.32 13.65 1.46
N GLN A 256 -11.76 12.44 1.31
CA GLN A 256 -11.46 11.49 2.39
C GLN A 256 -10.00 11.60 2.89
N ASN A 257 -9.38 12.78 2.77
CA ASN A 257 -8.01 12.98 3.24
C ASN A 257 -7.88 12.57 4.71
N VAL A 258 -7.12 11.50 4.94
CA VAL A 258 -6.78 11.04 6.26
C VAL A 258 -5.67 11.95 6.78
N HIS A 259 -6.08 13.04 7.42
CA HIS A 259 -5.13 13.89 8.12
C HIS A 259 -4.48 13.07 9.23
N SER A 260 -3.16 12.93 9.15
CA SER A 260 -2.34 12.41 10.24
C SER A 260 -2.72 13.21 11.49
N LYS A 261 -3.26 12.55 12.51
CA LYS A 261 -3.62 13.18 13.79
C LYS A 261 -2.34 13.69 14.44
N CYS A 262 -1.95 14.91 14.11
CA CYS A 262 -0.83 15.59 14.73
C CYS A 262 -1.26 16.07 16.11
N ASN A 263 -0.55 15.63 17.16
CA ASN A 263 -0.84 16.00 18.52
C ASN A 263 0.12 17.10 18.97
N LEU A 264 -0.19 18.33 18.55
CA LEU A 264 0.64 19.49 18.83
C LEU A 264 0.71 19.79 20.33
N ILE A 265 1.93 19.85 20.86
CA ILE A 265 2.21 20.31 22.22
C ILE A 265 2.99 21.63 22.17
N LYS A 266 2.78 22.49 23.17
CA LYS A 266 3.57 23.70 23.37
C LYS A 266 4.90 23.35 24.02
N ILE A 267 5.97 24.09 23.69
CA ILE A 267 7.31 23.87 24.25
C ILE A 267 7.27 23.84 25.79
N TYR A 268 6.56 24.78 26.40
CA TYR A 268 6.44 24.89 27.86
C TYR A 268 5.79 23.67 28.53
N ASN A 269 4.92 22.95 27.82
CA ASN A 269 4.21 21.80 28.37
C ASN A 269 5.05 20.52 28.36
N VAL A 270 6.23 20.52 27.74
CA VAL A 270 7.16 19.39 27.75
C VAL A 270 8.04 19.47 28.98
N SER A 271 8.08 18.39 29.76
CA SER A 271 8.82 18.32 31.02
C SER A 271 9.93 17.26 30.98
N LEU A 272 10.80 17.24 32.00
CA LEU A 272 11.81 16.18 32.16
C LEU A 272 11.19 14.78 32.28
N ASN A 273 9.92 14.66 32.68
CA ASN A 273 9.20 13.38 32.72
C ASN A 273 8.82 12.86 31.32
N ASP A 274 8.95 13.69 30.29
CA ASP A 274 8.66 13.34 28.91
C ASP A 274 9.90 12.87 28.16
N VAL A 275 11.08 12.87 28.81
CA VAL A 275 12.30 12.32 28.22
C VAL A 275 12.09 10.87 27.79
N GLY A 276 12.43 10.59 26.52
CA GLY A 276 12.19 9.30 25.88
C GLY A 276 10.86 9.19 25.14
N LYS A 277 9.94 10.15 25.31
CA LYS A 277 8.69 10.24 24.54
C LYS A 277 8.90 11.03 23.25
N PHE A 278 7.92 10.89 22.37
CA PHE A 278 7.85 11.64 21.11
C PHE A 278 6.73 12.67 21.16
N VAL A 279 6.99 13.83 20.56
CA VAL A 279 6.07 14.97 20.56
C VAL A 279 6.04 15.64 19.19
N ASP A 280 4.92 16.30 18.88
CA ASP A 280 4.78 17.12 17.69
C ASP A 280 4.82 18.60 18.08
N LEU A 281 5.65 19.39 17.38
CA LEU A 281 5.86 20.80 17.65
C LEU A 281 5.66 21.62 16.38
N LEU A 282 4.83 22.66 16.48
CA LEU A 282 4.73 23.73 15.48
C LEU A 282 5.45 24.96 16.01
N VAL A 283 6.57 25.32 15.37
CA VAL A 283 7.52 26.31 15.91
C VAL A 283 8.10 27.18 14.81
N THR A 284 8.59 28.36 15.18
CA THR A 284 9.28 29.28 14.28
C THR A 284 10.79 29.19 14.48
N ILE A 285 11.57 29.17 13.39
CA ILE A 285 13.03 29.11 13.49
C ILE A 285 13.59 30.45 13.97
N LYS A 286 14.39 30.40 15.04
CA LYS A 286 15.12 31.54 15.58
C LYS A 286 16.55 31.63 15.07
N THR A 287 17.28 30.51 15.09
CA THR A 287 18.69 30.43 14.66
C THR A 287 18.97 29.05 14.08
N ILE A 288 19.97 28.99 13.19
CA ILE A 288 20.42 27.77 12.52
C ILE A 288 21.95 27.75 12.62
N THR A 289 22.52 26.68 13.16
CA THR A 289 23.97 26.47 13.14
C THR A 289 24.40 25.75 11.87
N ASP A 290 25.70 25.76 11.58
CA ASP A 290 26.27 24.89 10.56
C ASP A 290 26.13 23.41 10.96
N ALA A 291 26.26 22.52 9.96
CA ALA A 291 26.23 21.08 10.19
C ALA A 291 27.65 20.56 10.46
N ASP A 292 27.84 19.96 11.62
CA ASP A 292 29.09 19.32 12.01
C ASP A 292 29.03 17.81 11.72
N LEU A 293 30.18 17.20 11.41
CA LEU A 293 30.29 15.75 11.32
C LEU A 293 30.81 15.19 12.65
N ILE A 294 30.01 14.37 13.32
CA ILE A 294 30.32 13.84 14.66
C ILE A 294 30.48 12.33 14.62
N TYR A 295 31.56 11.84 15.24
CA TYR A 295 31.76 10.42 15.46
C TYR A 295 30.96 9.92 16.66
N LEU A 296 30.06 8.96 16.44
CA LEU A 296 29.29 8.32 17.50
C LEU A 296 29.91 6.97 17.86
N TYR A 297 30.68 6.94 18.95
CA TYR A 297 31.32 5.73 19.47
C TYR A 297 30.34 4.55 19.60
N LYS A 298 29.13 4.79 20.13
CA LYS A 298 28.11 3.74 20.30
C LYS A 298 27.61 3.13 18.99
N LYS A 299 27.63 3.90 17.90
CA LYS A 299 27.18 3.46 16.57
C LYS A 299 28.33 3.11 15.64
N ASN A 300 29.57 3.33 16.07
CA ASN A 300 30.78 3.21 15.27
C ASN A 300 30.65 3.88 13.89
N ALA A 301 30.05 5.08 13.86
CA ALA A 301 29.67 5.76 12.63
C ALA A 301 29.76 7.28 12.77
N TYR A 302 30.06 7.94 11.66
CA TYR A 302 29.98 9.40 11.53
C TYR A 302 28.55 9.79 11.17
N LEU A 303 27.94 10.72 11.93
CA LEU A 303 26.67 11.32 11.59
C LEU A 303 26.79 12.84 11.58
N HIS A 304 26.11 13.48 10.64
CA HIS A 304 25.94 14.92 10.69
C HIS A 304 25.03 15.31 11.85
N LYS A 305 25.40 16.38 12.56
CA LYS A 305 24.62 17.03 13.61
C LYS A 305 24.47 18.49 13.26
N ARG A 306 23.27 19.02 13.38
CA ARG A 306 22.99 20.45 13.29
C ARG A 306 22.06 20.84 14.44
N ILE A 307 22.25 22.01 15.04
CA ILE A 307 21.36 22.50 16.08
C ILE A 307 20.59 23.70 15.51
N ILE A 308 19.28 23.70 15.73
CA ILE A 308 18.44 24.86 15.47
C ILE A 308 17.81 25.30 16.80
N THR A 309 17.73 26.61 17.01
CA THR A 309 16.91 27.17 18.08
C THR A 309 15.60 27.61 17.47
N VAL A 310 14.51 27.20 18.09
CA VAL A 310 13.14 27.48 17.68
C VAL A 310 12.38 28.13 18.82
N TYR A 311 11.25 28.75 18.51
CA TYR A 311 10.34 29.29 19.51
C TYR A 311 8.89 29.10 19.12
N ASP A 312 8.03 29.06 20.12
CA ASP A 312 6.59 29.27 20.00
C ASP A 312 6.18 30.43 20.93
N ASP A 313 4.88 30.62 21.11
CA ASP A 313 4.30 31.57 22.07
C ASP A 313 4.59 31.23 23.54
N SER A 314 5.04 30.01 23.84
CA SER A 314 5.28 29.51 25.19
C SER A 314 6.76 29.56 25.61
N GLY A 315 7.70 29.52 24.66
CA GLY A 315 9.12 29.57 24.98
C GLY A 315 10.07 29.31 23.81
N ASN A 316 11.35 29.13 24.13
CA ASN A 316 12.39 28.75 23.17
C ASN A 316 12.87 27.32 23.47
N ALA A 317 13.29 26.60 22.43
CA ALA A 317 13.87 25.27 22.56
C ALA A 317 14.98 25.03 21.54
N ASN A 318 15.88 24.10 21.85
CA ASN A 318 16.88 23.61 20.91
C ASN A 318 16.43 22.26 20.34
N ILE A 319 16.42 22.16 19.00
CA ILE A 319 16.21 20.92 18.26
C ILE A 319 17.53 20.50 17.63
N VAL A 320 17.95 19.27 17.93
CA VAL A 320 19.13 18.63 17.35
C VAL A 320 18.71 17.79 16.15
N LEU A 321 19.07 18.26 14.95
CA LEU A 321 18.92 17.53 13.70
C LEU A 321 20.07 16.53 13.56
N TRP A 322 19.77 15.33 13.10
CA TRP A 322 20.73 14.24 12.90
C TRP A 322 20.69 13.67 11.49
N GLY A 323 21.84 13.22 10.98
CA GLY A 323 21.93 12.51 9.71
C GLY A 323 21.51 13.38 8.53
N ASP A 324 20.62 12.86 7.68
CA ASP A 324 20.15 13.56 6.49
C ASP A 324 19.40 14.85 6.86
N PHE A 325 18.60 14.84 7.95
CA PHE A 325 17.97 16.06 8.45
C PHE A 325 18.99 17.14 8.76
N ALA A 326 20.16 16.82 9.29
CA ALA A 326 21.20 17.82 9.53
C ALA A 326 21.86 18.31 8.24
N LYS A 327 22.07 17.40 7.27
CA LYS A 327 22.79 17.67 6.02
C LYS A 327 21.98 18.49 5.03
N THR A 328 20.69 18.17 4.87
CA THR A 328 19.82 18.74 3.84
C THR A 328 18.81 19.76 4.38
N PHE A 329 18.93 20.17 5.65
CA PHE A 329 18.02 21.17 6.22
C PHE A 329 18.11 22.50 5.47
N SER A 330 16.98 22.93 4.93
CA SER A 330 16.82 24.13 4.09
C SER A 330 15.87 25.17 4.69
N GLY A 331 15.51 25.03 5.97
CA GLY A 331 14.66 25.99 6.68
C GLY A 331 15.30 27.39 6.77
N LYS A 332 14.48 28.44 6.82
CA LYS A 332 14.92 29.84 6.91
C LYS A 332 14.58 30.46 8.27
N LEU A 333 15.34 31.48 8.67
CA LEU A 333 15.02 32.29 9.85
C LEU A 333 13.59 32.83 9.75
N ASN A 334 12.88 32.82 10.87
CA ASN A 334 11.47 33.22 10.98
C ASN A 334 10.47 32.39 10.14
N GLN A 335 10.87 31.22 9.65
CA GLN A 335 9.95 30.30 8.98
C GLN A 335 9.26 29.38 10.00
N ASN A 336 7.97 29.11 9.77
CA ASN A 336 7.21 28.15 10.55
C ASN A 336 7.51 26.72 10.06
N ILE A 337 7.75 25.83 11.01
CA ILE A 337 8.02 24.42 10.74
C ILE A 337 7.18 23.57 11.67
N LEU A 338 6.53 22.58 11.07
CA LEU A 338 5.92 21.47 11.80
C LEU A 338 6.92 20.32 11.87
N PHE A 339 7.31 19.98 13.09
CA PHE A 339 8.01 18.74 13.39
C PHE A 339 7.03 17.75 13.99
N GLU A 340 6.90 16.57 13.38
CA GLU A 340 6.12 15.47 13.97
C GLU A 340 7.09 14.37 14.42
N ASP A 341 6.81 13.74 15.56
CA ASP A 341 7.64 12.71 16.19
C ASP A 341 9.08 13.17 16.54
N LEU A 342 9.23 14.30 17.23
CA LEU A 342 10.49 14.69 17.87
C LEU A 342 10.71 13.92 19.16
N LEU A 343 11.90 13.35 19.32
CA LEU A 343 12.29 12.67 20.56
C LEU A 343 12.70 13.70 21.62
N VAL A 344 12.03 13.68 22.77
CA VAL A 344 12.42 14.46 23.94
C VAL A 344 13.63 13.81 24.59
N LYS A 345 14.69 14.61 24.81
CA LYS A 345 15.93 14.22 25.46
C LYS A 345 16.28 15.20 26.58
N SER A 346 17.14 14.76 27.49
CA SER A 346 17.85 15.68 28.39
C SER A 346 19.35 15.63 28.10
N PHE A 347 19.99 16.80 28.17
CA PHE A 347 21.43 16.92 28.08
C PHE A 347 21.90 17.92 29.13
N LYS A 348 22.76 17.48 30.06
CA LYS A 348 23.24 18.28 31.19
C LYS A 348 22.12 18.90 32.05
N GLY A 349 20.98 18.22 32.16
CA GLY A 349 19.83 18.70 32.93
C GLY A 349 18.86 19.61 32.16
N GLU A 350 19.20 20.01 30.92
CA GLU A 350 18.31 20.80 30.07
C GLU A 350 17.53 19.92 29.09
N LEU A 351 16.28 20.29 28.83
CA LEU A 351 15.45 19.66 27.82
C LEU A 351 15.95 20.01 26.41
N GLN A 352 16.01 19.00 25.56
CA GLN A 352 16.34 19.13 24.15
C GLN A 352 15.44 18.21 23.33
N PHE A 353 15.17 18.61 22.10
CA PHE A 353 14.45 17.77 21.15
C PHE A 353 15.44 17.22 20.12
N ALA A 354 15.20 16.03 19.59
CA ALA A 354 16.06 15.44 18.59
C ALA A 354 15.27 14.76 17.48
N THR A 355 15.72 14.94 16.24
CA THR A 355 15.18 14.17 15.12
C THR A 355 15.64 12.72 15.21
N THR A 356 14.78 11.82 14.79
CA THR A 356 15.05 10.39 14.66
C THR A 356 14.66 9.92 13.25
N MET A 357 14.84 8.64 12.95
CA MET A 357 14.41 8.05 11.66
C MET A 357 12.89 8.12 11.46
N VAL A 358 12.13 8.30 12.55
CA VAL A 358 10.68 8.44 12.52
C VAL A 358 10.23 9.89 12.64
N THR A 359 11.12 10.88 12.62
CA THR A 359 10.69 12.29 12.62
C THR A 359 10.27 12.70 11.21
N SER A 360 9.20 13.47 11.06
CA SER A 360 8.84 14.14 9.81
C SER A 360 8.98 15.64 10.01
N VAL A 361 9.37 16.34 8.95
CA VAL A 361 9.55 17.79 8.95
C VAL A 361 8.78 18.35 7.78
N LYS A 362 7.81 19.21 8.06
CA LYS A 362 7.01 19.92 7.06
C LYS A 362 7.29 21.41 7.21
N LEU A 363 7.94 21.98 6.20
CA LEU A 363 8.12 23.42 6.10
C LEU A 363 6.77 24.03 5.70
N GLN A 364 6.28 25.01 6.47
CA GLN A 364 5.10 25.80 6.09
C GLN A 364 5.49 27.03 5.28
#